data_AF-A0A376LJN8-F1
#
_entry.id   AF-A0A376LJN8-F1
#
_cell.length_a   1.000
_cell.length_b   1.000
_cell.length_c   1.000
_cell.angle_alpha   90.00
_cell.angle_beta   90.00
_cell.angle_gamma   90.00
#
_symmetry.space_group_name_H-M   'P 1'
#
loop_
_entity.id
_entity.type
_entity.pdbx_description
1 polymer ?
#
loop_
_entity_poly.entity_id
_entity_poly.type
_entity_poly.pdbx_seq_one_letter_code
_entity_poly.pdbx_strand_id
1 'polypeptide(L)'
;MLIDAVKNKITAGEVKHDITESMLELATDVCRDINQAAGQFSAMQKVVLQAAADHHLEICGGGTHPFQKWQRQEVCDNERYQRTLENFGYLIQQATVFGQHVHVGCASGDDAIYLLHGLSRFVPHFIALSAASPYMQGTDTRFASSRPNIFSAFPDNGRCRGSVTGNNLKPCFAA
;
A
#
# COMPACT_ATOMS: atom_id res chain seq x y z
N MET A 1 -13.02 -17.35 -3.58
CA MET A 1 -11.90 -16.88 -2.74
C MET A 1 -12.43 -15.92 -1.67
N LEU A 2 -11.64 -15.58 -0.63
CA LEU A 2 -12.09 -14.71 0.48
C LEU A 2 -12.78 -13.44 -0.04
N ILE A 3 -12.19 -12.75 -1.02
CA ILE A 3 -12.73 -11.52 -1.60
C ILE A 3 -14.12 -11.69 -2.21
N ASP A 4 -14.39 -12.80 -2.90
CA ASP A 4 -15.73 -13.08 -3.45
C ASP A 4 -16.80 -13.14 -2.36
N ALA A 5 -16.42 -13.62 -1.17
CA ALA A 5 -17.31 -13.72 -0.01
C ALA A 5 -17.56 -12.36 0.68
N VAL A 6 -16.65 -11.39 0.52
CA VAL A 6 -16.75 -10.06 1.15
C VAL A 6 -17.36 -9.02 0.20
N LYS A 7 -17.02 -9.05 -1.10
CA LYS A 7 -17.34 -8.01 -2.10
C LYS A 7 -18.81 -7.56 -2.08
N ASN A 8 -19.75 -8.50 -2.01
CA ASN A 8 -21.19 -8.20 -2.06
C ASN A 8 -21.78 -7.75 -0.71
N LYS A 9 -20.98 -7.78 0.36
CA LYS A 9 -21.39 -7.43 1.73
C LYS A 9 -20.88 -6.04 2.16
N ILE A 10 -19.97 -5.44 1.40
CA ILE A 10 -19.43 -4.10 1.66
C ILE A 10 -20.35 -3.07 1.01
N THR A 11 -20.83 -2.12 1.81
CA THR A 11 -21.77 -1.08 1.36
C THR A 11 -21.13 0.30 1.21
N ALA A 12 -19.92 0.49 1.75
CA ALA A 12 -19.15 1.73 1.68
C ALA A 12 -17.66 1.40 1.71
N GLY A 13 -16.87 2.06 0.86
CA GLY A 13 -15.50 1.66 0.55
C GLY A 13 -15.44 0.42 -0.35
N GLU A 14 -14.23 -0.10 -0.49
CA GLU A 14 -13.90 -1.15 -1.44
C GLU A 14 -12.87 -2.12 -0.86
N VAL A 15 -12.97 -3.40 -1.25
CA VAL A 15 -12.06 -4.46 -0.85
C VAL A 15 -11.52 -5.14 -2.10
N LYS A 16 -10.20 -5.14 -2.27
CA LYS A 16 -9.52 -5.62 -3.48
C LYS A 16 -8.41 -6.61 -3.16
N HIS A 17 -8.07 -7.42 -4.17
CA HIS A 17 -6.77 -8.05 -4.23
C HIS A 17 -5.75 -6.96 -4.60
N ASP A 18 -4.64 -6.90 -3.87
CA ASP A 18 -3.45 -6.22 -4.39
C ASP A 18 -2.73 -7.19 -5.37
N ILE A 19 -1.45 -6.99 -5.59
CA ILE A 19 -0.61 -7.77 -6.52
C ILE A 19 -0.53 -9.26 -6.16
N THR A 20 -0.80 -9.65 -4.90
CA THR A 20 -0.60 -11.03 -4.40
C THR A 20 -1.87 -11.58 -3.78
N GLU A 21 -2.11 -12.90 -3.89
CA GLU A 21 -3.31 -13.53 -3.30
C GLU A 21 -3.36 -13.44 -1.77
N SER A 22 -2.18 -13.28 -1.15
CA SER A 22 -2.03 -13.11 0.30
C SER A 22 -2.27 -11.68 0.80
N MET A 23 -2.57 -10.72 -0.09
CA MET A 23 -2.76 -9.32 0.28
C MET A 23 -4.18 -8.86 0.00
N LEU A 24 -4.81 -8.33 1.06
CA LEU A 24 -6.13 -7.73 1.02
C LEU A 24 -5.99 -6.22 1.18
N GLU A 25 -6.43 -5.46 0.19
CA GLU A 25 -6.51 -4.00 0.27
C GLU A 25 -7.91 -3.58 0.73
N LEU A 26 -7.96 -2.73 1.75
CA LEU A 26 -9.18 -2.06 2.22
C LEU A 26 -9.06 -0.57 1.90
N ALA A 27 -9.96 -0.06 1.07
CA ALA A 27 -10.00 1.34 0.69
C ALA A 27 -11.33 1.97 1.14
N THR A 28 -11.27 3.14 1.78
CA THR A 28 -12.49 3.91 2.07
C THR A 28 -12.96 4.65 0.84
N ASP A 29 -14.20 5.12 0.86
CA ASP A 29 -14.63 6.20 -0.03
C ASP A 29 -13.93 7.52 0.35
N VAL A 30 -14.22 8.58 -0.40
CA VAL A 30 -13.87 9.94 0.01
C VAL A 30 -14.61 10.30 1.28
N CYS A 31 -13.85 10.38 2.38
CA CYS A 31 -14.36 10.74 3.69
C CYS A 31 -14.12 12.22 3.98
N ARG A 32 -15.07 12.87 4.65
CA ARG A 32 -15.00 14.29 5.03
C ARG A 32 -14.15 14.53 6.28
N ASP A 33 -14.06 13.51 7.14
CA ASP A 33 -13.35 13.55 8.41
C ASP A 33 -12.89 12.14 8.84
N ILE A 34 -12.03 12.08 9.85
CA ILE A 34 -11.44 10.83 10.33
C ILE A 34 -12.46 9.89 10.99
N ASN A 35 -13.56 10.42 11.55
CA ASN A 35 -14.57 9.58 12.19
C ASN A 35 -15.37 8.82 11.14
N GLN A 36 -15.66 9.46 10.00
CA GLN A 36 -16.25 8.77 8.85
C GLN A 36 -15.34 7.66 8.33
N ALA A 37 -14.04 7.94 8.17
CA ALA A 37 -13.07 6.93 7.72
C ALA A 37 -12.97 5.76 8.71
N ALA A 38 -12.87 6.05 10.01
CA ALA A 38 -12.84 5.03 11.06
C ALA A 38 -14.12 4.17 11.07
N GLY A 39 -15.28 4.79 10.86
CA GLY A 39 -16.56 4.09 10.73
C GLY A 39 -16.59 3.13 9.53
N GLN A 40 -16.14 3.59 8.36
CA GLN A 40 -16.05 2.73 7.17
C GLN A 40 -15.07 1.57 7.37
N PHE A 41 -13.86 1.82 7.91
CA PHE A 41 -12.91 0.76 8.21
C PHE A 41 -13.45 -0.25 9.21
N SER A 42 -14.12 0.21 10.29
CA SER A 42 -14.71 -0.69 11.29
C SER A 42 -15.79 -1.59 10.67
N ALA A 43 -16.63 -1.04 9.79
CA ALA A 43 -17.63 -1.81 9.07
C ALA A 43 -16.99 -2.86 8.14
N MET A 44 -16.02 -2.45 7.31
CA MET A 44 -15.31 -3.36 6.41
C MET A 44 -14.56 -4.45 7.18
N GLN A 45 -13.86 -4.08 8.25
CA GLN A 45 -13.09 -5.00 9.09
C GLN A 45 -14.00 -6.09 9.67
N LYS A 46 -15.20 -5.75 10.16
CA LYS A 46 -16.14 -6.74 10.70
C LYS A 46 -16.54 -7.78 9.66
N VAL A 47 -16.85 -7.34 8.43
CA VAL A 47 -17.24 -8.25 7.34
C VAL A 47 -16.06 -9.14 6.93
N VAL A 48 -14.88 -8.55 6.80
CA VAL A 48 -13.64 -9.27 6.43
C VAL A 48 -13.27 -10.31 7.47
N LEU A 49 -13.28 -9.96 8.77
CA LEU A 49 -12.93 -10.91 9.83
C LEU A 49 -13.92 -12.06 9.93
N GLN A 50 -15.22 -11.80 9.73
CA GLN A 50 -16.20 -12.88 9.70
C GLN A 50 -15.94 -13.83 8.53
N ALA A 51 -15.74 -13.30 7.33
CA ALA A 51 -15.45 -14.12 6.16
C ALA A 51 -14.11 -14.89 6.33
N ALA A 52 -13.08 -14.26 6.90
CA ALA A 52 -11.81 -14.90 7.18
C ALA A 52 -11.99 -16.09 8.13
N ALA A 53 -12.76 -15.93 9.21
CA ALA A 53 -13.07 -17.01 10.14
C ALA A 53 -13.82 -18.17 9.46
N ASP A 54 -14.79 -17.88 8.59
CA ASP A 54 -15.54 -18.89 7.82
C ASP A 54 -14.61 -19.69 6.87
N HIS A 55 -13.49 -19.10 6.47
CA HIS A 55 -12.47 -19.70 5.62
C HIS A 55 -11.24 -20.23 6.38
N HIS A 56 -11.25 -20.23 7.71
CA HIS A 56 -10.11 -20.60 8.56
C HIS A 56 -8.83 -19.78 8.30
N LEU A 57 -9.02 -18.49 7.99
CA LEU A 57 -7.95 -17.52 7.76
C LEU A 57 -7.91 -16.48 8.88
N GLU A 58 -6.73 -15.89 9.06
CA GLU A 58 -6.52 -14.74 9.94
C GLU A 58 -5.96 -13.56 9.16
N ILE A 59 -6.27 -12.34 9.60
CA ILE A 59 -5.81 -11.10 8.98
C ILE A 59 -4.93 -10.35 9.98
N CYS A 60 -3.76 -9.91 9.52
CA CYS A 60 -2.86 -9.08 10.30
C CYS A 60 -2.30 -7.91 9.46
N GLY A 61 -1.82 -6.88 10.15
CA GLY A 61 -1.09 -5.77 9.54
C GLY A 61 0.42 -5.93 9.65
N GLY A 62 1.15 -4.82 9.46
CA GLY A 62 2.61 -4.76 9.50
C GLY A 62 3.20 -4.48 8.13
N GLY A 63 4.38 -3.86 8.06
CA GLY A 63 4.97 -3.43 6.78
C GLY A 63 5.57 -4.57 5.96
N THR A 64 5.92 -5.68 6.60
CA THR A 64 6.46 -6.92 6.03
C THR A 64 5.92 -8.11 6.80
N HIS A 65 5.74 -9.25 6.13
CA HIS A 65 5.48 -10.50 6.84
C HIS A 65 6.81 -11.05 7.39
N PRO A 66 6.91 -11.38 8.70
CA PRO A 66 8.20 -11.57 9.38
C PRO A 66 9.03 -12.73 8.83
N PHE A 67 8.39 -13.80 8.35
CA PHE A 67 9.06 -15.01 7.86
C PHE A 67 8.60 -15.45 6.47
N GLN A 68 7.81 -14.63 5.77
CA GLN A 68 7.36 -15.00 4.41
C GLN A 68 8.56 -15.07 3.48
N LYS A 69 8.57 -16.09 2.63
CA LYS A 69 9.54 -16.23 1.55
C LYS A 69 8.84 -16.07 0.22
N TRP A 70 9.37 -15.22 -0.64
CA TRP A 70 8.75 -14.89 -1.93
C TRP A 70 8.55 -16.10 -2.84
N GLN A 71 9.42 -17.12 -2.74
CA GLN A 71 9.33 -18.36 -3.54
C GLN A 71 8.06 -19.17 -3.30
N ARG A 72 7.32 -18.87 -2.22
CA ARG A 72 6.10 -19.58 -1.84
C ARG A 72 4.82 -18.76 -2.12
N GLN A 73 4.92 -17.64 -2.83
CA GLN A 73 3.75 -16.85 -3.17
C GLN A 73 3.11 -17.33 -4.46
N GLU A 74 1.80 -17.56 -4.39
CA GLU A 74 0.94 -17.64 -5.55
C GLU A 74 0.60 -16.20 -5.96
N VAL A 75 1.00 -15.85 -7.18
CA VAL A 75 0.76 -14.53 -7.76
C VAL A 75 -0.62 -14.55 -8.40
N CYS A 76 -1.44 -13.54 -8.13
CA CYS A 76 -2.69 -13.34 -8.87
C CYS A 76 -2.38 -13.21 -10.37
N ASP A 77 -3.13 -13.94 -11.22
CA ASP A 77 -3.01 -13.82 -12.67
C ASP A 77 -3.49 -12.44 -13.15
N ASN A 78 -2.57 -11.48 -13.23
CA ASN A 78 -2.83 -10.09 -13.59
C ASN A 78 -1.78 -9.60 -14.59
N GLU A 79 -2.24 -9.15 -15.77
CA GLU A 79 -1.39 -8.64 -16.86
C GLU A 79 -0.43 -7.52 -16.40
N ARG A 80 -0.88 -6.66 -15.46
CA ARG A 80 -0.04 -5.59 -14.91
C ARG A 80 1.16 -6.14 -14.14
N TYR A 81 0.97 -7.23 -13.41
CA TYR A 81 2.05 -7.88 -12.70
C TYR A 81 3.04 -8.53 -13.66
N GLN A 82 2.55 -9.24 -14.68
CA GLN A 82 3.42 -9.88 -15.69
C GLN A 82 4.35 -8.88 -16.37
N ARG A 83 3.82 -7.70 -16.73
CA ARG A 83 4.62 -6.62 -17.32
C ARG A 83 5.66 -6.05 -16.34
N THR A 84 5.33 -5.99 -15.05
CA THR A 84 6.26 -5.53 -14.01
C THR A 84 7.36 -6.58 -13.75
N LEU A 85 7.00 -7.87 -13.79
CA LEU A 85 7.93 -8.98 -13.68
C LEU A 85 8.91 -9.01 -14.87
N GLU A 86 8.44 -8.74 -16.08
CA GLU A 86 9.29 -8.65 -17.27
C GLU A 86 10.33 -7.52 -17.14
N ASN A 87 9.93 -6.36 -16.60
CA ASN A 87 10.80 -5.20 -16.47
C ASN A 87 11.79 -5.28 -15.29
N PHE A 88 11.37 -5.84 -14.15
CA PHE A 88 12.12 -5.77 -12.89
C PHE A 88 12.60 -7.13 -12.37
N GLY A 89 12.15 -8.23 -12.98
CA GLY A 89 12.59 -9.59 -12.69
C GLY A 89 12.54 -9.94 -11.21
N TYR A 90 13.68 -10.37 -10.67
CA TYR A 90 13.81 -10.77 -9.27
C TYR A 90 13.41 -9.68 -8.26
N LEU A 91 13.54 -8.40 -8.60
CA LEU A 91 13.28 -7.30 -7.66
C LEU A 91 11.79 -7.22 -7.26
N ILE A 92 10.86 -7.45 -8.21
CA ILE A 92 9.42 -7.40 -7.90
C ILE A 92 8.98 -8.64 -7.10
N GLN A 93 9.69 -9.76 -7.22
CA GLN A 93 9.41 -10.96 -6.44
C GLN A 93 9.63 -10.71 -4.93
N GLN A 94 10.54 -9.80 -4.57
CA GLN A 94 10.77 -9.41 -3.18
C GLN A 94 9.78 -8.35 -2.66
N ALA A 95 8.91 -7.81 -3.52
CA ALA A 95 8.09 -6.63 -3.24
C ALA A 95 6.79 -6.91 -2.47
N THR A 96 6.68 -8.05 -1.78
CA THR A 96 5.54 -8.33 -0.89
C THR A 96 5.66 -7.51 0.40
N VAL A 97 5.25 -6.25 0.31
CA VAL A 97 5.21 -5.30 1.41
C VAL A 97 3.83 -4.71 1.52
N PHE A 98 3.42 -4.34 2.73
CA PHE A 98 2.10 -3.80 2.99
C PHE A 98 2.23 -2.34 3.39
N GLY A 99 1.42 -1.48 2.79
CA GLY A 99 1.46 -0.03 2.99
C GLY A 99 0.16 0.52 3.53
N GLN A 100 0.26 1.61 4.28
CA GLN A 100 -0.87 2.49 4.52
C GLN A 100 -0.76 3.68 3.57
N HIS A 101 -1.79 3.91 2.76
CA HIS A 101 -1.88 5.04 1.85
C HIS A 101 -2.97 6.01 2.33
N VAL A 102 -2.68 7.31 2.30
CA VAL A 102 -3.60 8.37 2.70
C VAL A 102 -3.71 9.36 1.57
N HIS A 103 -4.93 9.57 1.08
CA HIS A 103 -5.23 10.53 0.02
C HIS A 103 -5.81 11.81 0.62
N VAL A 104 -5.27 12.96 0.22
CA VAL A 104 -5.75 14.29 0.64
C VAL A 104 -6.21 15.06 -0.59
N GLY A 105 -7.52 15.34 -0.66
CA GLY A 105 -8.09 16.13 -1.75
C GLY A 105 -7.63 17.59 -1.72
N CYS A 106 -7.28 18.13 -2.89
CA CYS A 106 -6.84 19.51 -3.08
C CYS A 106 -7.73 20.22 -4.11
N ALA A 107 -7.89 21.53 -4.01
CA ALA A 107 -8.75 22.31 -4.91
C ALA A 107 -8.14 22.48 -6.31
N SER A 108 -6.81 22.50 -6.41
CA SER A 108 -6.08 22.66 -7.67
C SER A 108 -4.79 21.82 -7.71
N GLY A 109 -4.21 21.71 -8.90
CA GLY A 109 -2.90 21.06 -9.07
C GLY A 109 -1.78 21.80 -8.35
N ASP A 110 -1.81 23.14 -8.32
CA ASP A 110 -0.79 23.93 -7.62
C ASP A 110 -0.87 23.73 -6.09
N ASP A 111 -2.08 23.66 -5.53
CA ASP A 111 -2.27 23.32 -4.11
C ASP A 111 -1.73 21.93 -3.78
N ALA A 112 -1.95 20.96 -4.68
CA ALA A 112 -1.44 19.60 -4.51
C ALA A 112 0.10 19.57 -4.48
N ILE A 113 0.78 20.36 -5.32
CA ILE A 113 2.24 20.45 -5.30
C ILE A 113 2.75 21.16 -4.05
N TYR A 114 2.10 22.25 -3.66
CA TYR A 114 2.45 22.95 -2.42
C TYR A 114 2.35 22.00 -1.22
N LEU A 115 1.24 21.25 -1.12
CA LEU A 115 1.03 20.26 -0.08
C LEU A 115 2.07 19.13 -0.14
N LEU A 116 2.36 18.59 -1.33
CA LEU A 116 3.39 17.57 -1.54
C LEU A 116 4.75 18.01 -0.99
N HIS A 117 5.20 19.22 -1.32
CA HIS A 117 6.47 19.76 -0.82
C HIS A 117 6.44 19.98 0.70
N GLY A 118 5.30 20.42 1.25
CA GLY A 118 5.09 20.55 2.70
C GLY A 118 5.23 19.20 3.41
N LEU A 119 4.46 18.20 2.98
CA LEU A 119 4.46 16.84 3.56
C LEU A 119 5.80 16.12 3.37
N SER A 120 6.52 16.39 2.27
CA SER A 120 7.85 15.82 2.01
C SER A 120 8.86 16.13 3.14
N ARG A 121 8.68 17.24 3.86
CA ARG A 121 9.53 17.58 5.02
C ARG A 121 9.27 16.67 6.22
N PHE A 122 8.06 16.11 6.32
CA PHE A 122 7.61 15.26 7.42
C PHE A 122 7.67 13.76 7.14
N VAL A 123 8.04 13.34 5.92
CA VAL A 123 8.20 11.92 5.57
C VAL A 123 9.00 11.10 6.61
N PRO A 124 10.16 11.58 7.14
CA PRO A 124 10.88 10.83 8.18
C PRO A 124 10.06 10.60 9.45
N HIS A 125 9.21 11.56 9.83
CA HIS A 125 8.33 11.46 11.00
C HIS A 125 7.24 10.43 10.78
N PHE A 126 6.62 10.41 9.60
CA PHE A 126 5.63 9.38 9.25
C PHE A 126 6.24 7.98 9.23
N ILE A 127 7.45 7.82 8.68
CA ILE A 127 8.16 6.54 8.70
C ILE A 127 8.44 6.08 10.14
N ALA A 128 8.91 6.99 10.99
CA ALA A 128 9.24 6.68 12.38
C ALA A 128 8.00 6.28 13.20
N LEU A 129 6.90 7.02 13.07
CA LEU A 129 5.66 6.77 13.81
C LEU A 129 4.93 5.50 13.34
N SER A 130 5.04 5.15 12.05
CA SER A 130 4.38 3.98 11.46
C SER A 130 5.30 2.77 11.30
N ALA A 131 6.46 2.76 11.97
CA ALA A 131 7.45 1.70 11.82
C ALA A 131 6.93 0.35 12.37
N ALA A 132 6.71 -0.62 11.47
CA ALA A 132 6.17 -1.94 11.81
C ALA A 132 6.72 -3.04 10.89
N SER A 133 8.02 -2.97 10.51
CA SER A 133 8.66 -3.98 9.66
C SER A 133 10.10 -4.30 10.08
N PRO A 134 10.34 -4.78 11.31
CA PRO A 134 11.69 -5.11 11.76
C PRO A 134 12.24 -6.44 11.22
N TYR A 135 11.37 -7.37 10.84
CA TYR A 135 11.75 -8.67 10.32
C TYR A 135 11.48 -8.80 8.81
N MET A 136 12.34 -9.54 8.12
CA MET A 136 12.17 -9.88 6.71
C MET A 136 12.73 -11.29 6.46
N GLN A 137 11.93 -12.17 5.83
CA GLN A 137 12.32 -13.55 5.47
C GLN A 137 12.89 -14.38 6.64
N GLY A 138 12.45 -14.11 7.86
CA GLY A 138 12.85 -14.81 9.08
C GLY A 138 14.07 -14.22 9.77
N THR A 139 14.59 -13.10 9.29
CA THR A 139 15.80 -12.45 9.82
C THR A 139 15.46 -11.08 10.40
N ASP A 140 16.06 -10.75 11.55
CA ASP A 140 16.05 -9.39 12.12
C ASP A 140 16.87 -8.47 11.20
N THR A 141 16.20 -7.49 10.60
CA THR A 141 16.83 -6.55 9.65
C THR A 141 17.66 -5.48 10.34
N ARG A 142 17.53 -5.32 11.67
CA ARG A 142 18.05 -4.21 12.48
C ARG A 142 17.43 -2.84 12.19
N PHE A 143 16.44 -2.76 11.30
CA PHE A 143 15.62 -1.56 11.10
C PHE A 143 14.35 -1.64 11.95
N ALA A 144 13.83 -0.50 12.38
CA ALA A 144 12.44 -0.44 12.87
C ALA A 144 11.43 -0.56 11.71
N SER A 145 11.80 -0.01 10.55
CA SER A 145 11.03 -0.09 9.31
C SER A 145 11.95 -0.42 8.14
N SER A 146 11.96 -1.68 7.70
CA SER A 146 12.72 -2.13 6.52
C SER A 146 11.96 -1.92 5.22
N ARG A 147 10.62 -1.87 5.26
CA ARG A 147 9.74 -1.71 4.10
C ARG A 147 10.16 -0.61 3.12
N PRO A 148 10.49 0.63 3.53
CA PRO A 148 10.80 1.71 2.59
C PRO A 148 12.02 1.41 1.69
N ASN A 149 12.91 0.52 2.12
CA ASN A 149 14.12 0.18 1.38
C ASN A 149 13.86 -0.84 0.26
N ILE A 150 12.73 -1.55 0.26
CA ILE A 150 12.46 -2.62 -0.72
C ILE A 150 12.36 -2.07 -2.14
N PHE A 151 11.93 -0.82 -2.30
CA PHE A 151 11.88 -0.16 -3.59
C PHE A 151 13.14 0.64 -3.94
N SER A 152 14.24 0.56 -3.17
CA SER A 152 15.46 1.37 -3.42
C SER A 152 16.12 1.10 -4.77
N ALA A 153 15.89 -0.07 -5.37
CA ALA A 153 16.41 -0.44 -6.68
C ALA A 153 15.59 0.17 -7.85
N PHE A 154 14.42 0.76 -7.58
CA PHE A 154 13.55 1.34 -8.59
C PHE A 154 13.94 2.80 -8.86
N PRO A 155 14.03 3.22 -10.13
CA PRO A 155 14.56 4.53 -10.52
C PRO A 155 13.68 5.71 -10.08
N ASP A 156 12.40 5.46 -9.85
CA ASP A 156 11.37 6.41 -9.45
C ASP A 156 11.14 6.46 -7.92
N ASN A 157 11.90 5.69 -7.13
CA ASN A 157 11.76 5.71 -5.69
C ASN A 157 12.32 6.99 -5.06
N GLY A 158 11.73 7.38 -3.93
CA GLY A 158 12.15 8.51 -3.12
C GLY A 158 11.30 9.75 -3.34
N ARG A 159 11.94 10.92 -3.25
CA ARG A 159 11.23 12.21 -3.30
C ARG A 159 11.04 12.63 -4.76
N CYS A 160 9.88 13.22 -5.04
CA CYS A 160 9.66 13.91 -6.31
C CYS A 160 10.77 14.97 -6.50
N ARG A 161 11.44 14.94 -7.65
CA ARG A 161 12.61 15.79 -7.93
C ARG A 161 12.19 17.12 -8.54
N GLY A 162 12.83 18.21 -8.11
CA GLY A 162 12.72 19.55 -8.73
C GLY A 162 11.62 20.44 -8.12
N SER A 163 11.67 21.74 -8.46
CA SER A 163 10.62 22.72 -8.12
C SER A 163 9.45 22.55 -9.09
N VAL A 164 8.61 21.56 -8.84
CA VAL A 164 7.43 21.30 -9.67
C VAL A 164 6.34 22.32 -9.33
N THR A 165 5.54 22.70 -10.33
CA THR A 165 4.26 23.42 -10.20
C THR A 165 3.19 22.59 -10.91
N GLY A 166 1.90 22.86 -10.69
CA GLY A 166 0.82 22.09 -11.30
C GLY A 166 0.90 22.01 -12.83
N ASN A 167 1.44 23.05 -13.48
CA ASN A 167 1.69 23.09 -14.91
C ASN A 167 2.87 22.22 -15.38
N ASN A 168 3.88 22.00 -14.54
CA ASN A 168 5.07 21.21 -14.87
C ASN A 168 5.02 19.77 -14.36
N LEU A 169 3.93 19.37 -13.68
CA LEU A 169 3.76 18.01 -13.18
C LEU A 169 3.37 17.02 -14.30
N LYS A 170 2.51 17.43 -15.24
CA LYS A 170 2.05 16.55 -16.34
C LYS A 170 3.19 15.99 -17.21
N PRO A 171 4.22 16.78 -17.58
CA PRO A 171 5.38 16.27 -18.32
C PRO A 171 6.23 15.26 -17.53
N CYS A 172 6.25 15.32 -16.19
CA CYS A 172 7.01 14.38 -15.35
C CYS A 172 6.39 12.97 -15.29
N PHE A 173 5.10 12.81 -15.64
CA PHE A 173 4.41 11.52 -15.74
C PHE A 173 4.54 10.85 -17.11
N ALA A 174 5.17 11.53 -18.09
CA ALA A 174 5.27 11.06 -19.47
C ALA A 174 6.60 10.34 -19.78
N ALA A 175 7.34 9.91 -18.75
CA ALA A 175 8.59 9.16 -18.87
C ALA A 175 8.40 7.71 -18.44
#